data_AF-A0A2K8UCB5-F1
#
_entry.id   AF-A0A2K8UCB5-F1
#
_cell.length_a   1.000
_cell.length_b   1.000
_cell.length_c   1.000
_cell.angle_alpha   90.00
_cell.angle_beta   90.00
_cell.angle_gamma   90.00
#
_symmetry.space_group_name_H-M   'P 1'
#
loop_
_entity.id
_entity.type
_entity.pdbx_description
1 polymer ?
#
loop_
_entity_poly.entity_id
_entity_poly.type
_entity_poly.pdbx_seq_one_letter_code
_entity_poly.pdbx_strand_id
1 'polypeptide(L)'
;MLEILALIPEEGWALVRDGGRTLLIRPPYTLAGRRAVDSDEVGRAIAVHGFSVPTRQSQFAGRSSLVARLNAQVEQSRAQQGQALEADGLGERLLPHAPAPILQRFLDRIECELFPNPASWDAANWLVLAILPLPRVRESTELNQRAVGLLSRVLAAEAARKAALSSPVGWVERSETHPLRGMTHSNLTHS
;
A
#
# COMPACT_ATOMS: atom_id res chain seq x y z
N MET A 1 -17.88 -5.71 5.11
CA MET A 1 -18.32 -5.59 3.71
C MET A 1 -18.48 -4.12 3.39
N LEU A 2 -17.97 -3.67 2.24
CA LEU A 2 -17.92 -2.26 1.87
C LEU A 2 -18.98 -1.93 0.83
N GLU A 3 -19.62 -0.78 0.93
CA GLU A 3 -20.67 -0.36 0.00
C GLU A 3 -20.45 1.11 -0.40
N ILE A 4 -20.50 1.43 -1.69
CA ILE A 4 -20.46 2.83 -2.14
C ILE A 4 -21.86 3.42 -1.99
N LEU A 5 -21.96 4.50 -1.23
CA LEU A 5 -23.22 5.24 -1.03
C LEU A 5 -23.38 6.34 -2.08
N ALA A 6 -22.29 7.05 -2.37
CA ALA A 6 -22.27 8.12 -3.36
C ALA A 6 -20.84 8.32 -3.88
N LEU A 7 -20.68 8.81 -5.12
CA LEU A 7 -19.36 9.11 -5.68
C LEU A 7 -19.37 10.28 -6.67
N ILE A 8 -18.19 10.86 -6.88
CA ILE A 8 -17.88 11.77 -7.99
C ILE A 8 -16.88 11.04 -8.89
N PRO A 9 -17.32 10.41 -10.00
CA PRO A 9 -16.46 9.62 -10.88
C PRO A 9 -15.23 10.39 -11.38
N GLU A 10 -15.42 11.66 -11.73
CA GLU A 10 -14.40 12.50 -12.35
C GLU A 10 -13.24 12.81 -11.39
N GLU A 11 -13.57 13.04 -10.12
CA GLU A 11 -12.60 13.39 -9.08
C GLU A 11 -12.12 12.16 -8.27
N GLY A 12 -12.83 11.03 -8.39
CA GLY A 12 -12.58 9.82 -7.61
C GLY A 12 -13.02 9.91 -6.15
N TRP A 13 -13.78 10.92 -5.76
CA TRP A 13 -14.29 11.01 -4.39
C TRP A 13 -15.41 10.00 -4.20
N ALA A 14 -15.43 9.31 -3.06
CA ALA A 14 -16.49 8.36 -2.75
C ALA A 14 -16.84 8.36 -1.27
N LEU A 15 -18.13 8.24 -0.99
CA LEU A 15 -18.68 7.95 0.33
C LEU A 15 -18.96 6.45 0.41
N VAL A 16 -18.37 5.80 1.40
CA VAL A 16 -18.38 4.35 1.53
C VAL A 16 -18.84 3.96 2.93
N ARG A 17 -19.73 2.98 3.01
CA ARG A 17 -20.11 2.34 4.26
C ARG A 17 -19.17 1.19 4.58
N ASP A 18 -18.61 1.20 5.78
CA ASP A 18 -17.78 0.14 6.34
C ASP A 18 -18.23 -0.19 7.77
N GLY A 19 -18.82 -1.37 7.98
CA GLY A 19 -19.19 -1.84 9.32
C GLY A 19 -20.12 -0.89 10.09
N GLY A 20 -21.03 -0.19 9.40
CA GLY A 20 -21.96 0.78 10.00
C GLY A 20 -21.44 2.22 10.08
N ARG A 21 -20.19 2.47 9.69
CA ARG A 21 -19.62 3.83 9.61
C ARG A 21 -19.62 4.31 8.17
N THR A 22 -19.86 5.60 7.98
CA THR A 22 -19.68 6.25 6.68
C THR A 22 -18.30 6.89 6.63
N LEU A 23 -17.58 6.62 5.55
CA LEU A 23 -16.23 7.11 5.31
C LEU A 23 -16.22 7.88 3.99
N LEU A 24 -15.72 9.11 4.01
CA LEU A 24 -15.30 9.81 2.82
C LEU A 24 -13.88 9.36 2.46
N ILE A 25 -13.69 8.91 1.22
CA ILE A 25 -12.41 8.52 0.67
C ILE A 25 -12.15 9.28 -0.62
N ARG A 26 -10.86 9.60 -0.86
CA ARG A 26 -10.41 10.31 -2.06
C ARG A 26 -9.08 9.75 -2.56
N PRO A 27 -8.74 9.96 -3.84
CA PRO A 27 -7.41 9.66 -4.35
C PRO A 27 -6.32 10.52 -3.67
N PRO A 28 -5.11 9.97 -3.46
CA PRO A 28 -4.80 8.54 -3.52
C PRO A 28 -5.47 7.84 -2.33
N TYR A 29 -6.16 6.71 -2.57
CA TYR A 29 -7.00 6.01 -1.59
C TYR A 29 -6.22 5.34 -0.44
N THR A 30 -5.39 6.11 0.25
CA THR A 30 -4.55 5.75 1.40
C THR A 30 -5.38 5.70 2.68
N LEU A 31 -4.77 5.27 3.78
CA LEU A 31 -5.44 5.32 5.10
C LEU A 31 -5.63 6.75 5.59
N ALA A 32 -4.67 7.63 5.34
CA ALA A 32 -4.71 9.04 5.72
C ALA A 32 -5.78 9.85 4.94
N GLY A 33 -6.12 9.41 3.72
CA GLY A 33 -7.16 10.02 2.90
C GLY A 33 -8.60 9.69 3.32
N ARG A 34 -8.79 9.00 4.45
CA ARG A 34 -10.10 8.59 4.96
C ARG A 34 -10.57 9.53 6.06
N ARG A 35 -11.81 9.97 5.94
CA ARG A 35 -12.47 10.76 6.98
C ARG A 35 -13.80 10.12 7.33
N ALA A 36 -14.03 9.88 8.62
CA ALA A 36 -15.35 9.49 9.10
C ALA A 36 -16.30 10.68 8.96
N VAL A 37 -17.49 10.40 8.46
CA VAL A 37 -18.53 11.39 8.20
C VAL A 37 -19.87 10.88 8.72
N ASP A 38 -20.76 11.80 9.04
CA ASP A 38 -22.12 11.46 9.47
C ASP A 38 -22.92 10.92 8.28
N SER A 39 -23.91 10.06 8.54
CA SER A 39 -24.87 9.62 7.52
C SER A 39 -25.61 10.80 6.87
N ASP A 40 -25.86 11.87 7.62
CA ASP A 40 -26.54 13.07 7.10
C ASP A 40 -25.69 13.82 6.06
N GLU A 41 -24.36 13.66 6.11
CA GLU A 41 -23.47 14.22 5.08
C GLU A 41 -23.64 13.54 3.73
N VAL A 42 -24.13 12.30 3.67
CA VAL A 42 -24.39 11.61 2.39
C VAL A 42 -25.47 12.31 1.60
N GLY A 43 -26.58 12.66 2.26
CA GLY A 43 -27.68 13.41 1.63
C GLY A 43 -27.22 14.78 1.14
N ARG A 44 -26.43 15.50 1.96
CA ARG A 44 -25.85 16.79 1.57
C ARG A 44 -24.86 16.67 0.42
N ALA A 45 -24.02 15.64 0.42
CA ALA A 45 -23.06 15.38 -0.64
C ALA A 45 -23.74 15.19 -2.00
N ILE A 46 -24.86 14.45 -2.02
CA ILE A 46 -25.66 14.24 -3.23
C ILE A 46 -26.37 15.52 -3.65
N ALA A 47 -27.06 16.19 -2.72
CA ALA A 47 -27.91 17.33 -3.04
C ALA A 47 -27.14 18.62 -3.39
N VAL A 48 -25.98 18.84 -2.78
CA VAL A 48 -25.24 20.11 -2.84
C VAL A 48 -23.90 19.97 -3.55
N HIS A 49 -23.20 18.85 -3.35
CA HIS A 49 -21.81 18.69 -3.79
C HIS A 49 -21.66 17.85 -5.05
N GLY A 50 -22.75 17.59 -5.76
CA GLY A 50 -22.72 16.89 -7.05
C GLY A 50 -22.34 15.41 -6.96
N PHE A 51 -22.41 14.79 -5.77
CA PHE A 51 -22.22 13.35 -5.69
C PHE A 51 -23.36 12.61 -6.39
N SER A 52 -23.00 11.59 -7.15
CA SER A 52 -23.95 10.72 -7.83
C SER A 52 -24.12 9.41 -7.07
N VAL A 53 -25.37 8.93 -6.99
CA VAL A 53 -25.67 7.61 -6.42
C VAL A 53 -25.29 6.54 -7.44
N PRO A 54 -24.56 5.47 -7.05
CA PRO A 54 -24.24 4.40 -7.98
C PRO A 54 -25.51 3.75 -8.53
N THR A 55 -25.57 3.55 -9.84
CA THR A 55 -26.73 2.94 -10.51
C THR A 55 -26.95 1.47 -10.13
N ARG A 56 -25.92 0.81 -9.57
CA ARG A 56 -26.01 -0.53 -8.99
C ARG A 56 -25.41 -0.54 -7.60
N GLN A 57 -26.15 -1.10 -6.65
CA GLN A 57 -25.62 -1.43 -5.32
C GLN A 57 -24.41 -2.34 -5.49
N SER A 58 -23.24 -1.80 -5.18
CA SER A 58 -21.97 -2.50 -5.35
C SER A 58 -21.43 -2.79 -3.95
N GLN A 59 -21.53 -4.05 -3.56
CA GLN A 59 -20.94 -4.56 -2.33
C GLN A 59 -19.56 -5.14 -2.64
N PHE A 60 -18.57 -4.76 -1.86
CA PHE A 60 -17.18 -5.18 -2.05
C PHE A 60 -16.74 -6.01 -0.85
N ALA A 61 -16.18 -7.19 -1.14
CA ALA A 61 -15.66 -8.11 -0.13
C ALA A 61 -14.50 -7.50 0.67
N GLY A 62 -13.75 -6.57 0.07
CA GLY A 62 -12.61 -5.93 0.72
C GLY A 62 -12.21 -4.63 0.05
N ARG A 63 -11.25 -3.95 0.68
CA ARG A 63 -10.78 -2.64 0.25
C ARG A 63 -10.17 -2.67 -1.16
N SER A 64 -9.39 -3.70 -1.47
CA SER A 64 -8.68 -3.78 -2.75
C SER A 64 -9.64 -3.79 -3.94
N SER A 65 -10.77 -4.52 -3.84
CA SER A 65 -11.78 -4.54 -4.91
C SER A 65 -12.56 -3.23 -5.02
N LEU A 66 -12.84 -2.56 -3.89
CA LEU A 66 -13.42 -1.22 -3.89
C LEU A 66 -12.51 -0.20 -4.59
N VAL A 67 -11.23 -0.15 -4.20
CA VAL A 67 -10.25 0.79 -4.76
C VAL A 67 -10.02 0.54 -6.24
N ALA A 68 -9.89 -0.73 -6.65
CA ALA A 68 -9.76 -1.08 -8.07
C ALA A 68 -10.98 -0.59 -8.87
N ARG A 69 -12.19 -0.74 -8.35
CA ARG A 69 -13.42 -0.25 -9.01
C ARG A 69 -13.42 1.26 -9.14
N LEU A 70 -13.04 1.99 -8.08
CA LEU A 70 -13.00 3.45 -8.11
C LEU A 70 -11.94 3.97 -9.08
N ASN A 71 -10.75 3.37 -9.13
CA ASN A 71 -9.72 3.70 -10.12
C ASN A 71 -10.22 3.48 -11.55
N ALA A 72 -10.78 2.30 -11.84
CA ALA A 72 -11.33 2.00 -13.16
C ALA A 72 -12.43 2.98 -13.58
N GLN A 73 -13.22 3.48 -12.63
CA GLN A 73 -14.28 4.45 -12.90
C GLN A 73 -13.74 5.85 -13.17
N VAL A 74 -12.70 6.29 -12.46
CA VAL A 74 -11.97 7.53 -12.76
C VAL A 74 -11.32 7.46 -14.15
N GLU A 75 -10.66 6.35 -14.46
CA GLU A 75 -10.04 6.09 -15.77
C GLU A 75 -11.07 6.14 -16.89
N GLN A 76 -12.21 5.47 -16.71
CA GLN A 76 -13.31 5.46 -17.68
C GLN A 76 -13.89 6.87 -17.88
N SER A 77 -14.10 7.62 -16.80
CA SER A 77 -14.61 8.99 -16.86
C SER A 77 -13.66 9.92 -17.62
N ARG A 78 -12.35 9.81 -17.36
CA ARG A 78 -11.32 10.57 -18.07
C ARG A 78 -11.22 10.20 -19.54
N ALA A 79 -11.32 8.91 -19.85
CA ALA A 79 -11.33 8.44 -21.23
C ALA A 79 -12.52 9.01 -22.02
N GLN A 80 -13.71 9.07 -21.42
CA GLN A 80 -14.90 9.68 -22.03
C GLN A 80 -14.76 11.19 -22.25
N GLN A 81 -13.98 11.88 -21.42
CA GLN A 81 -13.69 13.31 -21.56
C GLN A 81 -12.51 13.60 -22.52
N GLY A 82 -11.99 12.60 -23.24
CA GLY A 82 -10.82 12.75 -24.11
C GLY A 82 -9.51 13.00 -23.35
N GLN A 83 -9.52 12.84 -22.03
CA GLN A 83 -8.36 12.92 -21.14
C GLN A 83 -7.85 11.51 -20.78
N ALA A 84 -7.97 10.56 -21.71
CA ALA A 84 -7.32 9.27 -21.56
C ALA A 84 -5.82 9.53 -21.40
N LEU A 85 -5.33 9.45 -20.17
CA LEU A 85 -3.91 9.34 -19.92
C LEU A 85 -3.52 8.02 -20.54
N GLU A 86 -2.77 8.06 -21.63
CA GLU A 86 -1.89 6.96 -22.05
C GLU A 86 -0.97 6.69 -20.84
N ALA A 87 -1.46 5.87 -19.91
CA ALA A 87 -0.87 5.68 -18.59
C ALA A 87 0.49 5.00 -18.69
N ASP A 88 0.71 4.27 -19.79
CA ASP A 88 1.99 3.67 -20.13
C ASP A 88 2.98 4.76 -20.59
N GLY A 89 3.90 5.10 -19.68
CA GLY A 89 5.05 5.94 -19.97
C GLY A 89 4.82 7.45 -19.83
N LEU A 90 3.60 7.94 -19.60
CA LEU A 90 3.39 9.39 -19.39
C LEU A 90 4.05 9.89 -18.09
N GLY A 91 4.06 9.05 -17.05
CA GLY A 91 4.86 9.31 -15.84
C GLY A 91 6.35 9.41 -16.16
N GLU A 92 6.89 8.45 -16.90
CA GLU A 92 8.31 8.40 -17.32
C GLU A 92 8.70 9.56 -18.25
N ARG A 93 7.77 10.03 -19.09
CA ARG A 93 7.98 11.17 -20.00
C ARG A 93 7.92 12.51 -19.31
N LEU A 94 7.09 12.65 -18.27
CA LEU A 94 6.92 13.92 -17.55
C LEU A 94 7.91 14.07 -16.39
N LEU A 95 8.37 12.97 -15.78
CA LEU A 95 9.30 13.00 -14.65
C LEU A 95 10.58 13.80 -14.93
N PRO A 96 11.23 13.69 -16.12
CA PRO A 96 12.41 14.49 -16.44
C PRO A 96 12.19 16.01 -16.44
N HIS A 97 10.95 16.42 -16.68
CA HIS A 97 10.56 17.83 -16.70
C HIS A 97 10.01 18.33 -15.36
N ALA A 98 9.84 17.44 -14.37
CA ALA A 98 9.29 17.81 -13.08
C ALA A 98 10.19 18.82 -12.35
N PRO A 99 9.65 19.91 -11.79
CA PRO A 99 10.42 20.86 -11.03
C PRO A 99 10.80 20.28 -9.65
N ALA A 100 11.86 20.81 -9.04
CA ALA A 100 12.39 20.32 -7.76
C ALA A 100 11.34 20.12 -6.64
N PRO A 101 10.37 21.04 -6.42
CA PRO A 101 9.32 20.85 -5.41
C PRO A 101 8.43 19.63 -5.66
N ILE A 102 8.23 19.25 -6.93
CA ILE A 102 7.44 18.07 -7.30
C ILE A 102 8.25 16.80 -7.05
N LEU A 103 9.53 16.80 -7.40
CA LEU A 103 10.45 15.70 -7.09
C LEU A 103 10.55 15.48 -5.57
N GLN A 104 10.60 16.57 -4.80
CA GLN A 104 10.61 16.53 -3.34
C GLN A 104 9.33 15.88 -2.78
N ARG A 105 8.16 16.27 -3.28
CA ARG A 105 6.88 15.62 -2.92
C ARG A 105 6.84 14.14 -3.27
N PHE A 106 7.45 13.72 -4.38
CA PHE A 106 7.56 12.30 -4.70
C PHE A 106 8.43 11.55 -3.69
N LEU A 107 9.58 12.10 -3.31
CA LEU A 107 10.46 11.51 -2.29
C LEU A 107 9.76 11.45 -0.92
N ASP A 108 9.08 12.53 -0.52
CA ASP A 108 8.29 12.58 0.72
C ASP A 108 7.19 11.49 0.72
N ARG A 109 6.54 11.29 -0.42
CA ARG A 109 5.50 10.27 -0.58
C ARG A 109 6.06 8.86 -0.49
N ILE A 110 7.23 8.60 -1.10
CA ILE A 110 7.91 7.32 -0.98
C ILE A 110 8.18 7.02 0.50
N GLU A 111 8.71 7.99 1.23
CA GLU A 111 9.07 7.86 2.64
C GLU A 111 7.86 7.68 3.57
N CYS A 112 6.81 8.49 3.40
CA CYS A 112 5.68 8.53 4.32
C CYS A 112 4.56 7.55 3.97
N GLU A 113 4.40 7.16 2.70
CA GLU A 113 3.28 6.34 2.25
C GLU A 113 3.70 4.93 1.80
N LEU A 114 4.76 4.84 0.99
CA LEU A 114 5.14 3.57 0.38
C LEU A 114 6.03 2.73 1.30
N PHE A 115 6.96 3.37 2.01
CA PHE A 115 7.86 2.68 2.93
C PHE A 115 7.16 1.97 4.10
N PRO A 116 6.17 2.57 4.77
CA PRO A 116 5.48 1.91 5.88
C PRO A 116 4.68 0.66 5.47
N ASN A 117 4.44 0.46 4.17
CA ASN A 117 3.68 -0.67 3.65
C ASN A 117 4.57 -1.64 2.85
N PRO A 118 4.92 -2.82 3.40
CA PRO A 118 5.73 -3.82 2.71
C PRO A 118 5.20 -4.27 1.35
N ALA A 119 3.87 -4.22 1.14
CA ALA A 119 3.26 -4.56 -0.14
C ALA A 119 3.53 -3.51 -1.24
N SER A 120 4.07 -2.34 -0.88
CA SER A 120 4.34 -1.22 -1.78
C SER A 120 5.83 -0.99 -2.02
N TRP A 121 6.70 -1.84 -1.48
CA TRP A 121 8.16 -1.69 -1.61
C TRP A 121 8.65 -1.80 -3.05
N ASP A 122 8.06 -2.65 -3.89
CA ASP A 122 8.45 -2.76 -5.31
C ASP A 122 8.14 -1.46 -6.06
N ALA A 123 6.99 -0.82 -5.75
CA ALA A 123 6.63 0.48 -6.30
C ALA A 123 7.54 1.61 -5.77
N ALA A 124 7.92 1.56 -4.49
CA ALA A 124 8.90 2.48 -3.92
C ALA A 124 10.25 2.35 -4.64
N ASN A 125 10.74 1.12 -4.85
CA ASN A 125 11.98 0.85 -5.54
C ASN A 125 11.97 1.40 -6.96
N TRP A 126 10.93 1.06 -7.74
CA TRP A 126 10.77 1.52 -9.11
C TRP A 126 10.77 3.05 -9.19
N LEU A 127 10.02 3.73 -8.31
CA LEU A 127 9.91 5.18 -8.34
C LEU A 127 11.23 5.86 -7.95
N VAL A 128 11.96 5.34 -6.95
CA VAL A 128 13.30 5.86 -6.60
C VAL A 128 14.26 5.69 -7.77
N LEU A 129 14.27 4.52 -8.42
CA LEU A 129 15.14 4.25 -9.58
C LEU A 129 14.78 5.13 -10.79
N ALA A 130 13.52 5.52 -10.95
CA ALA A 130 13.10 6.45 -11.99
C ALA A 130 13.52 7.91 -11.70
N ILE A 131 13.55 8.31 -10.42
CA ILE A 131 13.91 9.68 -9.98
C ILE A 131 15.43 9.91 -9.95
N LEU A 132 16.20 8.91 -9.51
CA LEU A 132 17.64 9.01 -9.30
C LEU A 132 18.46 9.47 -10.54
N PRO A 133 18.18 9.02 -11.78
CA PRO A 133 18.96 9.43 -12.95
C PRO A 133 18.64 10.84 -13.44
N LEU A 134 17.60 11.50 -12.93
CA LEU A 134 17.14 12.78 -13.44
C LEU A 134 18.20 13.88 -13.22
N PRO A 135 18.51 14.72 -14.23
CA PRO A 135 19.54 15.76 -14.13
C PRO A 135 19.38 16.66 -12.89
N ARG A 136 18.15 17.12 -12.63
CA ARG A 136 17.82 17.96 -11.47
C ARG A 136 18.13 17.30 -10.12
N VAL A 137 17.99 15.98 -10.03
CA VAL A 137 18.30 15.20 -8.82
C VAL A 137 19.81 14.99 -8.71
N ARG A 138 20.53 14.85 -9.82
CA ARG A 138 22.00 14.74 -9.82
C ARG A 138 22.69 16.06 -9.52
N GLU A 139 22.12 17.17 -9.97
CA GLU A 139 22.64 18.53 -9.77
C GLU A 139 22.32 19.08 -8.37
N SER A 140 21.25 18.60 -7.74
CA SER A 140 20.89 18.99 -6.36
C SER A 140 21.46 18.00 -5.35
N THR A 141 22.44 18.43 -4.55
CA THR A 141 23.03 17.62 -3.48
C THR A 141 21.97 17.12 -2.50
N GLU A 142 21.00 17.97 -2.13
CA GLU A 142 19.92 17.61 -1.19
C GLU A 142 19.01 16.52 -1.76
N LEU A 143 18.48 16.72 -2.98
CA LEU A 143 17.61 15.71 -3.61
C LEU A 143 18.35 14.41 -3.87
N ASN A 144 19.63 14.49 -4.27
CA ASN A 144 20.46 13.32 -4.49
C ASN A 144 20.63 12.50 -3.21
N GLN A 145 21.04 13.15 -2.11
CA GLN A 145 21.24 12.49 -0.83
C GLN A 145 19.96 11.82 -0.33
N ARG A 146 18.82 12.50 -0.48
CA ARG A 146 17.50 11.93 -0.09
C ARG A 146 17.15 10.72 -0.95
N ALA A 147 17.28 10.81 -2.27
CA ALA A 147 16.96 9.70 -3.18
C ALA A 147 17.87 8.48 -2.94
N VAL A 148 19.18 8.71 -2.76
CA VAL A 148 20.15 7.64 -2.43
C VAL A 148 19.82 7.01 -1.07
N GLY A 149 19.52 7.82 -0.05
CA GLY A 149 19.16 7.32 1.28
C GLY A 149 17.90 6.45 1.25
N LEU A 150 16.90 6.84 0.46
CA LEU A 150 15.71 6.02 0.25
C LEU A 150 16.04 4.73 -0.50
N LEU A 151 16.86 4.76 -1.55
CA LEU A 151 17.30 3.55 -2.25
C LEU A 151 18.00 2.56 -1.31
N SER A 152 18.94 3.04 -0.48
CA SER A 152 19.63 2.21 0.50
C SER A 152 18.67 1.54 1.48
N ARG A 153 17.64 2.26 1.94
CA ARG A 153 16.61 1.70 2.83
C ARG A 153 15.75 0.64 2.14
N VAL A 154 15.40 0.84 0.86
CA VAL A 154 14.64 -0.16 0.08
C VAL A 154 15.47 -1.44 -0.07
N LEU A 155 16.74 -1.32 -0.45
CA LEU A 155 17.64 -2.46 -0.65
C LEU A 155 17.89 -3.22 0.66
N ALA A 156 18.08 -2.52 1.78
CA ALA A 156 18.23 -3.14 3.09
C ALA A 156 16.96 -3.92 3.51
N ALA A 157 15.78 -3.35 3.24
CA ALA A 157 14.50 -3.97 3.52
C ALA A 157 14.27 -5.23 2.66
N GLU A 158 14.65 -5.20 1.38
CA GLU A 158 14.59 -6.37 0.49
C GLU A 158 15.56 -7.47 0.94
N ALA A 159 16.78 -7.12 1.33
CA ALA A 159 17.78 -8.05 1.84
C ALA A 159 17.30 -8.74 3.13
N ALA A 160 16.71 -7.98 4.06
CA ALA A 160 16.13 -8.53 5.28
C ALA A 160 14.97 -9.50 4.98
N ARG A 161 14.12 -9.18 3.99
CA ARG A 161 13.03 -10.07 3.57
C ARG A 161 13.55 -11.37 2.97
N LYS A 162 14.57 -11.30 2.11
CA LYS A 162 15.23 -12.48 1.54
C LYS A 162 15.88 -13.34 2.63
N ALA A 163 16.57 -12.73 3.59
CA ALA A 163 17.18 -13.45 4.71
C ALA A 163 16.13 -14.16 5.61
N ALA A 164 14.97 -13.53 5.84
CA ALA A 164 13.88 -14.14 6.58
C ALA A 164 13.25 -15.33 5.83
N LEU A 165 13.17 -15.27 4.50
CA LEU A 165 12.65 -16.35 3.65
C LEU A 165 13.66 -17.49 3.46
N SER A 166 14.96 -17.20 3.53
CA SER A 166 16.05 -18.17 3.42
C SER A 166 16.49 -18.76 4.76
N SER A 167 15.89 -18.35 5.88
CA SER A 167 16.15 -19.01 7.15
C SER A 167 15.54 -20.42 7.14
N PRO A 168 16.34 -21.49 7.30
CA PRO A 168 15.81 -22.84 7.34
C PRO A 168 14.87 -22.94 8.55
N VAL A 169 13.63 -23.33 8.30
CA VAL A 169 12.66 -23.76 9.31
C VAL A 169 13.40 -24.70 10.25
N GLY A 170 13.41 -24.34 11.54
CA GLY A 170 14.23 -24.97 12.56
C GLY A 170 14.13 -26.49 12.52
N TRP A 171 15.28 -27.13 12.47
CA TRP A 171 15.44 -28.48 12.98
C TRP A 171 14.97 -28.46 14.43
N VAL A 172 13.74 -28.89 14.67
CA VAL A 172 13.27 -29.25 16.00
C VAL A 172 14.01 -30.53 16.36
N GLU A 173 15.17 -30.37 16.99
CA GLU A 173 15.85 -31.44 17.70
C GLU A 173 14.92 -31.84 18.84
N ARG A 174 14.04 -32.82 18.60
CA ARG A 174 13.29 -33.48 19.67
C ARG A 174 14.31 -34.24 20.48
N SER A 175 14.81 -33.62 21.54
CA SER A 175 15.47 -34.33 22.62
C SER A 175 14.41 -35.25 23.25
N GLU A 176 14.37 -36.51 22.82
CA GLU A 176 13.64 -37.56 23.51
C GLU A 176 14.27 -37.74 24.89
N THR A 177 13.72 -37.03 25.88
CA THR A 177 13.94 -37.33 27.29
C THR A 177 13.25 -38.66 27.60
N HIS A 178 13.99 -39.77 27.54
CA HIS A 178 13.57 -41.03 28.14
C HIS A 178 13.70 -40.95 29.66
N PRO A 179 12.61 -41.10 30.45
CA PRO A 179 12.73 -41.39 31.87
C PRO A 179 12.86 -42.90 32.05
N LEU A 180 14.07 -43.42 32.27
CA LEU A 180 14.22 -44.78 32.80
C LEU A 180 13.98 -44.76 34.31
N ARG A 181 12.69 -44.94 34.61
CA ARG A 181 12.09 -45.35 35.87
C ARG A 181 12.83 -46.57 36.43
N GLY A 182 13.20 -46.49 37.70
CA GLY A 182 13.91 -47.53 38.42
C GLY A 182 13.17 -48.88 38.44
N MET A 183 13.96 -49.94 38.44
CA MET A 183 13.57 -51.28 38.89
C MET A 183 14.73 -51.86 39.72
N THR A 184 14.52 -51.84 41.02
CA THR A 184 15.23 -52.60 42.04
C THR A 184 14.83 -54.06 41.97
N HIS A 185 15.79 -54.99 41.89
CA HIS A 185 15.78 -56.35 42.46
C HIS A 185 17.25 -56.82 42.46
N SER A 186 17.96 -56.87 43.59
CA SER A 186 17.97 -57.95 44.60
C SER A 186 18.12 -59.36 44.01
N ASN A 187 19.36 -59.89 44.11
CA ASN A 187 19.84 -61.29 44.05
C ASN A 187 21.29 -61.23 43.48
N LEU A 188 22.37 -61.83 44.02
CA LEU A 188 22.57 -63.00 44.87
C LEU A 188 23.89 -62.90 45.66
N THR A 189 23.90 -63.71 46.72
CA THR A 189 24.94 -64.27 47.61
C THR A 189 26.31 -64.72 47.05
N HIS A 190 27.23 -64.85 48.04
CA HIS A 190 28.40 -65.75 48.20
C HIS A 190 29.79 -65.28 47.74
N SER A 191 30.64 -64.90 48.72
CA SER A 191 31.66 -65.77 49.33
C SER A 191 32.10 -65.22 50.69
#